data_AF-A0A1G2YAY9-F1
#
_entry.id   AF-A0A1G2YAY9-F1
#
_cell.length_a   1.000
_cell.length_b   1.000
_cell.length_c   1.000
_cell.angle_alpha   90.00
_cell.angle_beta   90.00
_cell.angle_gamma   90.00
#
_symmetry.space_group_name_H-M   'P 1'
#
loop_
_entity.id
_entity.type
_entity.pdbx_description
1 polymer ?
#
loop_
_entity_poly.entity_id
_entity_poly.type
_entity_poly.pdbx_seq_one_letter_code
_entity_poly.pdbx_strand_id
1 'polypeptide(L)'
;MPALWAIAKNTIAQAVRMKVAAIFIVLLLILLPLMSVIVTGDGSVKGKLQTFVGYGLSLTSLLLCLLTIIISTYSLSSDIKYKQIWTVVTKPVRRWQVMLGKLLGIIILDFVLLAGFASIIYGLTMLMPRLSHAGPDEMVQLENEFFTARASVKPLIPDVRNEVEEAFSKMQDQGNLPQGMTPLQVRQQLYQQKMLEKQAVPPGQAIAWQFQDVAVFDPNQYIFIRFKYDVSVNPPNMSVYGRWIIGDDRQLAASGSSLKTPIYAPPPQSDSIRTVHELAVPADAVVDGYLGLAFQNLPANNTVVIFPTEDGLEVLYKAGSFQGNFIRAVAVIFIRLVFLAMLGVSLAAWLSFPVAILVCLVIFAMGSMSTFIFESFDALEGSGSVAYTLILKPALNLLPQFDKFAPADFLIKGQYLSLASVLGQAGVMIGIQGAIVLIVGIVIFRFKEMAKVTV
;
A
#
# COMPACT_ATOMS: atom_id res chain seq x y z
N MET A 1 22.03 25.68 17.40
CA MET A 1 21.28 25.76 16.13
C MET A 1 22.17 26.10 14.91
N PRO A 2 23.02 27.15 14.89
CA PRO A 2 23.78 27.51 13.67
C PRO A 2 24.77 26.43 13.22
N ALA A 3 25.37 25.68 14.15
CA ALA A 3 26.30 24.59 13.83
C ALA A 3 25.63 23.44 13.06
N LEU A 4 24.39 23.05 13.43
CA LEU A 4 23.64 21.99 12.74
C LEU A 4 23.35 22.38 11.29
N TRP A 5 22.88 23.62 11.09
CA TRP A 5 22.58 24.15 9.76
C TRP A 5 23.84 24.28 8.89
N ALA A 6 24.96 24.71 9.47
CA ALA A 6 26.23 24.78 8.74
C ALA A 6 26.70 23.40 8.27
N ILE A 7 26.58 22.37 9.11
CA ILE A 7 26.90 20.99 8.76
C ILE A 7 25.96 20.49 7.66
N ALA A 8 24.66 20.71 7.81
CA ALA A 8 23.66 20.32 6.80
C ALA A 8 23.96 20.94 5.43
N LYS A 9 24.25 22.24 5.39
CA LYS A 9 24.61 22.94 4.14
C LYS A 9 25.87 22.35 3.50
N ASN A 10 26.87 21.98 4.30
CA ASN A 10 28.06 21.32 3.80
C ASN A 10 27.77 19.92 3.24
N THR A 11 26.91 19.14 3.93
CA THR A 11 26.48 17.82 3.46
C THR A 11 25.75 17.91 2.12
N ILE A 12 24.86 18.90 1.94
CA ILE A 12 24.18 19.15 0.66
C ILE A 12 25.21 19.48 -0.43
N ALA A 13 26.15 20.40 -0.16
CA ALA A 13 27.19 20.76 -1.11
C ALA A 13 28.08 19.57 -1.49
N GLN A 14 28.38 18.69 -0.54
CA GLN A 14 29.12 17.46 -0.76
C GLN A 14 28.34 16.51 -1.67
N ALA A 15 27.06 16.26 -1.37
CA ALA A 15 26.20 15.36 -2.12
C ALA A 15 26.00 15.81 -3.57
N VAL A 16 25.78 17.10 -3.81
CA VAL A 16 25.61 17.67 -5.17
C VAL A 16 26.88 17.51 -6.02
N ARG A 17 28.06 17.52 -5.40
CA ARG A 17 29.34 17.32 -6.10
C ARG A 17 29.65 15.84 -6.39
N MET A 18 28.88 14.90 -5.83
CA MET A 18 29.08 13.49 -6.08
C MET A 18 28.62 13.16 -7.51
N LYS A 19 29.56 12.67 -8.34
CA LYS A 19 29.25 12.19 -9.70
C LYS A 19 28.12 11.17 -9.71
N VAL A 20 28.04 10.32 -8.68
CA VAL A 20 26.99 9.31 -8.54
C VAL A 20 25.60 9.96 -8.45
N ALA A 21 25.42 11.01 -7.65
CA ALA A 21 24.14 11.71 -7.54
C ALA A 21 23.69 12.30 -8.89
N ALA A 22 24.62 12.88 -9.64
CA ALA A 22 24.34 13.39 -10.98
C ALA A 22 23.85 12.29 -11.95
N ILE A 23 24.42 11.08 -11.88
CA ILE A 23 23.99 9.93 -12.71
C ILE A 23 22.52 9.60 -12.42
N PHE A 24 22.12 9.46 -11.16
CA PHE A 24 20.74 9.15 -10.79
C PHE A 24 19.76 10.26 -11.23
N ILE A 25 20.14 11.53 -11.09
CA ILE A 25 19.32 12.66 -11.51
C ILE A 25 19.11 12.67 -13.02
N VAL A 26 20.20 12.55 -13.80
CA VAL A 26 20.13 12.51 -15.26
C VAL A 26 19.33 11.29 -15.73
N LEU A 27 19.54 10.13 -15.09
CA LEU A 27 18.80 8.92 -15.39
C LEU A 27 17.29 9.13 -15.21
N LEU A 28 16.84 9.72 -14.09
CA LEU A 28 15.42 10.02 -13.87
C LEU A 28 14.88 11.07 -14.84
N LEU A 29 15.64 12.11 -15.16
CA LEU A 29 15.24 13.14 -16.13
C LEU A 29 15.06 12.60 -17.55
N ILE A 30 15.76 11.52 -17.91
CA ILE A 30 15.61 10.87 -19.21
C ILE A 30 14.49 9.82 -19.17
N LEU A 31 14.49 8.96 -18.13
CA LEU A 31 13.55 7.84 -18.05
C LEU A 31 12.09 8.29 -17.88
N LEU A 32 11.82 9.35 -17.10
CA LEU A 32 10.43 9.78 -16.85
C LEU A 32 9.73 10.29 -18.13
N PRO A 33 10.30 11.22 -18.92
CA PRO A 33 9.70 11.62 -20.20
C PRO A 33 9.63 10.47 -21.19
N LEU A 34 10.65 9.62 -21.25
CA LEU A 34 10.67 8.47 -22.15
C LEU A 34 9.52 7.50 -21.84
N MET A 35 9.29 7.20 -20.56
CA MET A 35 8.15 6.41 -20.11
C MET A 35 6.83 7.05 -20.49
N SER A 36 6.70 8.38 -20.36
CA SER A 36 5.47 9.08 -20.75
C SER A 36 5.10 8.91 -22.23
N VAL A 37 6.07 8.65 -23.11
CA VAL A 37 5.84 8.48 -24.56
C VAL A 37 5.70 7.01 -24.95
N ILE A 38 6.49 6.12 -24.34
CA ILE A 38 6.55 4.70 -24.72
C ILE A 38 5.41 3.88 -24.10
N VAL A 39 4.93 4.25 -22.91
CA VAL A 39 3.97 3.45 -22.17
C VAL A 39 2.69 3.24 -22.97
N THR A 40 2.45 1.97 -23.31
CA THR A 40 1.23 1.49 -23.94
C THR A 40 0.45 0.76 -22.85
N GLY A 41 -0.69 1.31 -22.45
CA GLY A 41 -1.60 0.68 -21.49
C GLY A 41 -2.44 -0.42 -22.16
N ASP A 42 -3.68 -0.55 -21.74
CA ASP A 42 -4.72 -1.42 -22.32
C ASP A 42 -5.34 -0.86 -23.63
N GLY A 43 -4.71 0.13 -24.24
CA GLY A 43 -5.25 0.91 -25.36
C GLY A 43 -6.08 2.13 -24.94
N SER A 44 -6.57 2.18 -23.70
CA SER A 44 -7.27 3.35 -23.15
C SER A 44 -6.33 4.42 -22.62
N VAL A 45 -6.81 5.66 -22.55
CA VAL A 45 -6.06 6.78 -21.93
C VAL A 45 -5.90 6.56 -20.43
N LYS A 46 -6.89 5.96 -19.76
CA LYS A 46 -6.85 5.59 -18.33
C LYS A 46 -5.72 4.60 -18.05
N GLY A 47 -5.65 3.50 -18.80
CA GLY A 47 -4.63 2.48 -18.61
C GLY A 47 -3.22 3.02 -18.85
N LYS A 48 -3.04 3.91 -19.83
CA LYS A 48 -1.77 4.63 -20.04
C LYS A 48 -1.38 5.48 -18.83
N LEU A 49 -2.31 6.26 -18.28
CA LEU A 49 -2.08 7.10 -17.11
C LEU A 49 -1.72 6.28 -15.86
N GLN A 50 -2.49 5.23 -15.59
CA GLN A 50 -2.23 4.29 -14.49
C GLN A 50 -0.84 3.68 -14.60
N THR A 51 -0.49 3.19 -15.79
CA THR A 51 0.82 2.57 -16.05
C THR A 51 1.96 3.57 -15.88
N PHE A 52 1.81 4.79 -16.42
CA PHE A 52 2.81 5.86 -16.29
C PHE A 52 3.02 6.30 -14.83
N VAL A 53 1.95 6.62 -14.11
CA VAL A 53 2.04 7.04 -12.70
C VAL A 53 2.59 5.92 -11.83
N GLY A 54 2.12 4.69 -12.06
CA GLY A 54 2.55 3.49 -11.36
C GLY A 54 4.05 3.24 -11.48
N TYR A 55 4.55 3.11 -12.71
CA TYR A 55 5.97 2.89 -12.95
C TYR A 55 6.82 4.12 -12.66
N GLY A 56 6.35 5.33 -12.97
CA GLY A 56 7.07 6.57 -12.74
C GLY A 56 7.36 6.82 -11.25
N LEU A 57 6.34 6.65 -10.39
CA LEU A 57 6.53 6.78 -8.94
C LEU A 57 7.37 5.63 -8.36
N SER A 58 7.16 4.40 -8.82
CA SER A 58 7.92 3.25 -8.33
C SER A 58 9.41 3.37 -8.68
N LEU A 59 9.72 3.73 -9.92
CA LEU A 59 11.09 3.96 -10.39
C LEU A 59 11.74 5.13 -9.65
N THR A 60 11.02 6.25 -9.47
CA THR A 60 11.51 7.41 -8.71
C THR A 60 11.78 7.03 -7.25
N SER A 61 10.86 6.32 -6.61
CA SER A 61 11.04 5.82 -5.24
C SER A 61 12.27 4.92 -5.15
N LEU A 62 12.44 3.96 -6.06
CA LEU A 62 13.57 3.03 -6.06
C LEU A 62 14.90 3.77 -6.23
N LEU A 63 15.02 4.60 -7.26
CA LEU A 63 16.25 5.32 -7.57
C LEU A 63 16.63 6.33 -6.48
N LEU A 64 15.66 7.03 -5.91
CA LEU A 64 15.93 7.92 -4.77
C LEU A 64 16.29 7.12 -3.51
N CYS A 65 15.66 5.98 -3.23
CA CYS A 65 16.06 5.14 -2.09
C CYS A 65 17.52 4.68 -2.21
N LEU A 66 17.94 4.22 -3.39
CA LEU A 66 19.34 3.84 -3.64
C LEU A 66 20.28 5.02 -3.49
N LEU A 67 19.91 6.19 -4.02
CA LEU A 67 20.70 7.41 -3.89
C LEU A 67 20.83 7.84 -2.43
N THR A 68 19.74 7.84 -1.66
CA THR A 68 19.73 8.18 -0.23
C THR A 68 20.61 7.21 0.56
N ILE A 69 20.56 5.91 0.29
CA ILE A 69 21.44 4.90 0.91
C ILE A 69 22.92 5.23 0.62
N ILE A 70 23.26 5.53 -0.64
CA ILE A 70 24.64 5.87 -1.03
C ILE A 70 25.09 7.16 -0.34
N ILE A 71 24.29 8.23 -0.38
CA ILE A 71 24.66 9.53 0.18
C ILE A 71 24.77 9.45 1.70
N SER A 72 23.82 8.81 2.37
CA SER A 72 23.79 8.70 3.83
C SER A 72 24.97 7.89 4.37
N THR A 73 25.29 6.76 3.74
CA THR A 73 26.43 5.93 4.14
C THR A 73 27.76 6.58 3.78
N TYR A 74 27.86 7.23 2.62
CA TYR A 74 29.07 7.92 2.19
C TYR A 74 29.36 9.15 3.05
N SER A 75 28.36 9.98 3.34
CA SER A 75 28.56 11.28 4.01
C SER A 75 29.29 11.14 5.34
N LEU A 76 28.92 10.18 6.19
CA LEU A 76 29.60 10.00 7.47
C LEU A 76 30.92 9.22 7.33
N SER A 77 30.94 8.17 6.50
CA SER A 77 32.14 7.36 6.33
C SER A 77 33.30 8.11 5.66
N SER A 78 33.02 9.01 4.71
CA SER A 78 34.05 9.83 4.05
C SER A 78 34.79 10.70 5.05
N ASP A 79 34.06 11.33 5.96
CA ASP A 79 34.64 12.29 6.88
C ASP A 79 35.51 11.60 7.94
N ILE A 80 35.13 10.37 8.33
CA ILE A 80 35.95 9.50 9.18
C ILE A 80 37.23 9.10 8.44
N LYS A 81 37.10 8.62 7.18
CA LYS A 81 38.23 8.12 6.39
C LYS A 81 39.24 9.21 6.02
N TYR A 82 38.78 10.38 5.60
CA TYR A 82 39.64 11.49 5.15
C TYR A 82 40.11 12.41 6.29
N LYS A 83 39.91 12.01 7.56
CA LYS A 83 40.32 12.79 8.75
C LYS A 83 39.75 14.22 8.81
N GLN A 84 38.72 14.55 8.02
CA GLN A 84 38.08 15.87 8.04
C GLN A 84 37.31 16.12 9.35
N ILE A 85 36.94 15.05 10.07
CA ILE A 85 36.33 15.17 11.40
C ILE A 85 37.28 15.88 12.38
N TRP A 86 38.61 15.73 12.24
CA TRP A 86 39.57 16.31 13.18
C TRP A 86 39.62 17.84 13.13
N THR A 87 39.27 18.47 11.99
CA THR A 87 39.15 19.93 11.87
C THR A 87 37.82 20.49 12.38
N VAL A 88 36.81 19.62 12.54
CA VAL A 88 35.48 19.99 13.05
C VAL A 88 35.36 19.72 14.56
N VAL A 89 36.03 18.67 15.07
CA VAL A 89 36.03 18.29 16.50
C VAL A 89 36.83 19.26 17.38
N THR A 90 37.71 20.08 16.80
CA THR A 90 38.36 21.19 17.53
C THR A 90 37.41 22.35 17.84
N LYS A 91 36.23 22.40 17.20
CA LYS A 91 35.14 23.31 17.56
C LYS A 91 34.25 22.62 18.60
N PRO A 92 33.58 23.35 19.51
CA PRO A 92 32.76 22.78 20.59
C PRO A 92 31.43 22.20 20.06
N VAL A 93 31.50 21.21 19.15
CA VAL A 93 30.37 20.53 18.52
C VAL A 93 30.31 19.12 19.08
N ARG A 94 29.19 18.78 19.72
CA ARG A 94 28.98 17.44 20.29
C ARG A 94 28.81 16.42 19.15
N ARG A 95 29.32 15.20 19.33
CA ARG A 95 29.28 14.13 18.30
C ARG A 95 27.88 13.87 17.72
N TRP A 96 26.83 13.91 18.56
CA TRP A 96 25.45 13.75 18.12
C TRP A 96 24.97 14.90 17.21
N GLN A 97 25.49 16.12 17.38
CA GLN A 97 25.15 17.27 16.54
C GLN A 97 25.71 17.10 15.13
N VAL A 98 26.84 16.42 14.98
CA VAL A 98 27.39 16.09 13.65
C VAL A 98 26.48 15.11 12.91
N MET A 99 26.06 14.03 13.58
CA MET A 99 25.16 13.05 12.98
C MET A 99 23.81 13.65 12.59
N LEU A 100 23.18 14.42 13.50
CA LEU A 100 21.89 15.07 13.22
C LEU A 100 22.00 16.16 12.13
N GLY A 101 23.10 16.91 12.09
CA GLY A 101 23.34 17.90 11.05
C GLY A 101 23.44 17.27 9.65
N LYS A 102 24.15 16.14 9.55
CA LYS A 102 24.23 15.37 8.30
C LYS A 102 22.89 14.79 7.89
N LEU A 103 22.20 14.16 8.85
CA LEU A 103 20.86 13.63 8.61
C LEU A 103 19.93 14.72 8.07
N LEU A 104 19.91 15.90 8.71
CA LEU A 104 19.08 17.02 8.27
C LEU A 104 19.44 17.50 6.85
N GLY A 105 20.73 17.55 6.51
CA GLY A 105 21.18 17.86 5.16
C GLY A 105 20.70 16.85 4.11
N ILE A 106 20.74 15.57 4.44
CA ILE A 106 20.26 14.48 3.56
C ILE A 106 18.74 14.56 3.39
N ILE A 107 17.99 14.73 4.48
CA ILE A 107 16.53 14.86 4.46
C ILE A 107 16.10 16.04 3.58
N ILE A 108 16.78 17.19 3.67
CA ILE A 108 16.47 18.37 2.84
C ILE A 108 16.77 18.07 1.36
N LEU A 109 17.90 17.42 1.07
CA LEU A 109 18.24 17.04 -0.29
C LEU A 109 17.19 16.07 -0.88
N ASP A 110 16.82 15.04 -0.14
CA ASP A 110 15.81 14.06 -0.52
C ASP A 110 14.46 14.75 -0.77
N PHE A 111 14.07 15.70 0.09
CA PHE A 111 12.86 16.50 -0.08
C PHE A 111 12.87 17.28 -1.40
N VAL A 112 13.96 18.01 -1.69
CA VAL A 112 14.09 18.83 -2.90
C VAL A 112 14.08 17.95 -4.16
N LEU A 113 14.83 16.84 -4.16
CA LEU A 113 14.89 15.92 -5.30
C LEU A 113 13.52 15.27 -5.54
N LEU A 114 12.90 14.74 -4.48
CA LEU A 114 11.59 14.11 -4.57
C LEU A 114 10.52 15.10 -5.03
N ALA A 115 10.49 16.33 -4.49
CA ALA A 115 9.56 17.36 -4.91
C ALA A 115 9.73 17.72 -6.40
N GLY A 116 10.98 17.82 -6.87
CA GLY A 116 11.29 18.08 -8.28
C GLY A 116 10.77 16.97 -9.20
N PHE A 117 11.10 15.71 -8.92
CA PHE A 117 10.64 14.59 -9.74
C PHE A 117 9.14 14.32 -9.62
N ALA A 118 8.56 14.49 -8.44
CA ALA A 118 7.11 14.40 -8.25
C ALA A 118 6.37 15.48 -9.06
N SER A 119 6.92 16.70 -9.14
CA SER A 119 6.35 17.78 -9.97
C SER A 119 6.40 17.44 -11.46
N ILE A 120 7.51 16.83 -11.93
CA ILE A 120 7.64 16.35 -13.32
C ILE A 120 6.58 15.26 -13.60
N ILE A 121 6.45 14.26 -12.72
CA ILE A 121 5.45 13.20 -12.88
C ILE A 121 4.05 13.80 -12.93
N TYR A 122 3.69 14.65 -11.97
CA TYR A 122 2.37 15.28 -11.92
C TYR A 122 2.08 16.14 -13.16
N GLY A 123 3.07 16.93 -13.61
CA GLY A 123 2.95 17.76 -14.81
C GLY A 123 2.74 16.92 -16.08
N LEU A 124 3.49 15.82 -16.23
CA LEU A 124 3.32 14.89 -17.35
C LEU A 124 1.96 14.18 -17.28
N THR A 125 1.52 13.75 -16.11
CA THR A 125 0.19 13.14 -15.90
C THR A 125 -0.93 14.09 -16.33
N MET A 126 -0.84 15.38 -16.00
CA MET A 126 -1.84 16.38 -16.40
C MET A 126 -1.80 16.73 -17.89
N LEU A 127 -0.64 16.58 -18.54
CA LEU A 127 -0.48 16.86 -19.97
C LEU A 127 -0.90 15.67 -20.86
N MET A 128 -0.80 14.44 -20.35
CA MET A 128 -1.01 13.20 -21.10
C MET A 128 -2.41 13.06 -21.75
N PRO A 129 -3.53 13.44 -21.11
CA PRO A 129 -4.85 13.39 -21.75
C PRO A 129 -4.95 14.29 -22.99
N ARG A 130 -4.25 15.44 -22.96
CA ARG A 130 -4.18 16.38 -24.09
C ARG A 130 -3.33 15.82 -25.23
N LEU A 131 -2.21 15.18 -24.91
CA LEU A 131 -1.34 14.56 -25.91
C LEU A 131 -2.00 13.34 -26.59
N SER A 132 -2.84 12.62 -25.84
CA SER A 132 -3.52 11.42 -26.33
C SER A 132 -4.84 11.71 -27.06
N HIS A 133 -5.25 12.98 -27.19
CA HIS A 133 -6.50 13.40 -27.83
C HIS A 133 -7.74 12.67 -27.26
N ALA A 134 -7.84 12.56 -25.93
CA ALA A 134 -8.95 11.83 -25.32
C ALA A 134 -10.30 12.47 -25.68
N GLY A 135 -11.28 11.64 -26.03
CA GLY A 135 -12.62 12.09 -26.37
C GLY A 135 -13.37 12.68 -25.17
N PRO A 136 -14.51 13.38 -25.37
CA PRO A 136 -15.31 13.92 -24.27
C PRO A 136 -15.75 12.86 -23.26
N ASP A 137 -16.16 11.68 -23.73
CA ASP A 137 -16.63 10.58 -22.88
C ASP A 137 -15.48 9.97 -22.06
N GLU A 138 -14.29 9.81 -22.66
CA GLU A 138 -13.09 9.34 -21.95
C GLU A 138 -12.66 10.33 -20.87
N MET A 139 -12.82 11.65 -21.10
CA MET A 139 -12.49 12.67 -20.11
C MET A 139 -13.39 12.58 -18.87
N VAL A 140 -14.70 12.35 -19.06
CA VAL A 140 -15.64 12.13 -17.95
C VAL A 140 -15.26 10.86 -17.18
N GLN A 141 -14.89 9.80 -17.87
CA GLN A 141 -14.42 8.57 -17.23
C GLN A 141 -13.13 8.81 -16.41
N LEU A 142 -12.16 9.52 -16.97
CA LEU A 142 -10.91 9.87 -16.29
C LEU A 142 -11.16 10.72 -15.06
N GLU A 143 -12.09 11.68 -15.14
CA GLU A 143 -12.43 12.54 -14.02
C GLU A 143 -13.02 11.74 -12.85
N ASN A 144 -13.92 10.80 -13.14
CA ASN A 144 -14.61 10.00 -12.13
C ASN A 144 -13.83 8.79 -11.60
N GLU A 145 -12.90 8.24 -12.38
CA GLU A 145 -12.19 7.00 -12.02
C GLU A 145 -10.72 7.21 -11.65
N PHE A 146 -10.03 8.19 -12.27
CA PHE A 146 -8.59 8.39 -12.09
C PHE A 146 -8.25 9.69 -11.35
N PHE A 147 -8.86 10.82 -11.72
CA PHE A 147 -8.58 12.13 -11.12
C PHE A 147 -9.31 12.37 -9.78
N THR A 148 -10.13 11.42 -9.35
CA THR A 148 -10.73 11.38 -8.01
C THR A 148 -10.12 10.29 -7.14
N ALA A 149 -9.91 10.63 -5.86
CA ALA A 149 -9.56 9.66 -4.85
C ALA A 149 -10.84 9.08 -4.25
N ARG A 150 -11.00 7.76 -4.35
CA ARG A 150 -12.20 7.02 -3.94
C ARG A 150 -11.91 6.24 -2.65
N ALA A 151 -12.66 6.48 -1.59
CA ALA A 151 -12.59 5.65 -0.40
C ALA A 151 -13.25 4.30 -0.67
N SER A 152 -12.74 3.24 -0.04
CA SER A 152 -13.26 1.89 -0.12
C SER A 152 -13.94 1.51 1.18
N VAL A 153 -15.15 0.98 1.11
CA VAL A 153 -15.83 0.29 2.20
C VAL A 153 -16.01 -1.17 1.80
N LYS A 154 -15.52 -2.07 2.65
CA LYS A 154 -15.70 -3.51 2.51
C LYS A 154 -16.98 -3.94 3.25
N PRO A 155 -17.64 -5.03 2.83
CA PRO A 155 -18.78 -5.57 3.55
C PRO A 155 -18.36 -6.04 4.95
N LEU A 156 -19.30 -6.06 5.90
CA LEU A 156 -19.05 -6.68 7.19
C LEU A 156 -18.73 -8.17 7.00
N ILE A 157 -17.60 -8.61 7.54
CA ILE A 157 -17.20 -10.01 7.53
C ILE A 157 -18.17 -10.79 8.44
N PRO A 158 -18.87 -11.82 7.94
CA PRO A 158 -19.76 -12.62 8.76
C PRO A 158 -19.00 -13.28 9.92
N ASP A 159 -19.47 -13.09 11.16
CA ASP A 159 -18.89 -13.78 12.31
C ASP A 159 -19.47 -15.20 12.42
N VAL A 160 -18.67 -16.19 12.03
CA VAL A 160 -19.05 -17.61 12.11
C VAL A 160 -18.57 -18.30 13.39
N ARG A 161 -17.94 -17.58 14.34
CA ARG A 161 -17.32 -18.21 15.54
C ARG A 161 -18.33 -18.99 16.38
N ASN A 162 -19.53 -18.44 16.57
CA ASN A 162 -20.59 -19.12 17.31
C ASN A 162 -21.06 -20.39 16.56
N GLU A 163 -21.24 -20.30 15.24
CA GLU A 163 -21.63 -21.45 14.40
C GLU A 163 -20.56 -22.56 14.43
N VAL A 164 -19.28 -22.18 14.46
CA VAL A 164 -18.14 -23.11 14.59
C VAL A 164 -18.17 -23.82 15.93
N GLU A 165 -18.41 -23.11 17.02
CA GLU A 165 -18.38 -23.71 18.35
C GLU A 165 -19.60 -24.60 18.60
N GLU A 166 -20.76 -24.24 18.06
CA GLU A 166 -21.93 -25.12 18.02
C GLU A 166 -21.68 -26.39 17.20
N ALA A 167 -21.06 -26.26 16.01
CA ALA A 167 -20.73 -27.40 15.17
C ALA A 167 -19.69 -28.32 15.84
N PHE A 168 -18.68 -27.73 16.49
CA PHE A 168 -17.66 -28.45 17.23
C PHE A 168 -18.28 -29.21 18.42
N SER A 169 -19.13 -28.55 19.21
CA SER A 169 -19.82 -29.18 20.35
C SER A 169 -20.70 -30.34 19.89
N LYS A 170 -21.46 -30.17 18.79
CA LYS A 170 -22.26 -31.24 18.18
C LYS A 170 -21.41 -32.44 17.75
N MET A 171 -20.23 -32.20 17.15
CA MET A 171 -19.32 -33.28 16.76
C MET A 171 -18.72 -34.00 17.97
N GLN A 172 -18.41 -33.27 19.04
CA GLN A 172 -17.90 -33.82 20.29
C GLN A 172 -18.95 -34.68 20.99
N ASP A 173 -20.19 -34.20 21.11
CA ASP A 173 -21.31 -34.93 21.73
C ASP A 173 -21.65 -36.22 20.98
N GLN A 174 -21.47 -36.23 19.65
CA GLN A 174 -21.67 -37.41 18.81
C GLN A 174 -20.46 -38.35 18.76
N GLY A 175 -19.34 -38.00 19.39
CA GLY A 175 -18.10 -38.79 19.34
C GLY A 175 -17.44 -38.85 17.96
N ASN A 176 -17.80 -37.95 17.03
CA ASN A 176 -17.39 -37.95 15.63
C ASN A 176 -16.17 -37.05 15.35
N LEU A 177 -15.29 -36.86 16.34
CA LEU A 177 -14.10 -36.03 16.16
C LEU A 177 -13.06 -36.75 15.27
N PRO A 178 -12.50 -36.09 14.24
CA PRO A 178 -11.48 -36.68 13.37
C PRO A 178 -10.27 -37.19 14.17
N GLN A 179 -9.90 -38.46 13.97
CA GLN A 179 -8.76 -39.06 14.64
C GLN A 179 -7.44 -38.42 14.14
N GLY A 180 -6.55 -38.04 15.07
CA GLY A 180 -5.25 -37.44 14.75
C GLY A 180 -5.24 -35.93 14.60
N MET A 181 -6.38 -35.24 14.75
CA MET A 181 -6.45 -33.78 14.79
C MET A 181 -6.61 -33.26 16.21
N THR A 182 -5.93 -32.15 16.50
CA THR A 182 -6.15 -31.41 17.76
C THR A 182 -7.49 -30.68 17.71
N PRO A 183 -8.14 -30.41 18.86
CA PRO A 183 -9.37 -29.61 18.92
C PRO A 183 -9.25 -28.22 18.27
N LEU A 184 -8.05 -27.64 18.24
CA LEU A 184 -7.78 -26.37 17.55
C LEU A 184 -7.84 -26.52 16.03
N GLN A 185 -7.24 -27.59 15.49
CA GLN A 185 -7.27 -27.87 14.05
C GLN A 185 -8.69 -28.14 13.55
N VAL A 186 -9.50 -28.89 14.32
CA VAL A 186 -10.91 -29.15 13.98
C VAL A 186 -11.70 -27.84 13.94
N ARG A 187 -11.55 -26.97 14.94
CA ARG A 187 -12.18 -25.64 14.95
C ARG A 187 -11.74 -24.78 13.77
N GLN A 188 -10.45 -24.78 13.44
CA GLN A 188 -9.92 -24.02 12.31
C GLN A 188 -10.50 -24.52 10.98
N GLN A 189 -10.64 -25.83 10.80
CA GLN A 189 -11.26 -26.40 9.61
C GLN A 189 -12.75 -26.06 9.51
N LEU A 190 -13.50 -26.19 10.62
CA LEU A 190 -14.90 -25.80 10.68
C LEU A 190 -15.08 -24.30 10.39
N TYR A 191 -14.18 -23.46 10.89
CA TYR A 191 -14.16 -22.03 10.58
C TYR A 191 -13.99 -21.77 9.09
N GLN A 192 -13.01 -22.39 8.44
CA GLN A 192 -12.81 -22.24 6.99
C GLN A 192 -14.02 -22.73 6.19
N GLN A 193 -14.61 -23.86 6.59
CA GLN A 193 -15.82 -24.39 5.95
C GLN A 193 -17.00 -23.42 6.08
N LYS A 194 -17.29 -22.94 7.30
CA LYS A 194 -18.40 -22.02 7.56
C LYS A 194 -18.20 -20.67 6.86
N MET A 195 -16.98 -20.16 6.83
CA MET A 195 -16.65 -18.97 6.05
C MET A 195 -16.91 -19.16 4.56
N LEU A 196 -16.50 -20.29 3.99
CA LEU A 196 -16.74 -20.60 2.58
C LEU A 196 -18.23 -20.73 2.27
N GLU A 197 -19.02 -21.35 3.15
CA GLU A 197 -20.49 -21.41 3.03
C GLU A 197 -21.13 -20.01 2.98
N LYS A 198 -20.63 -19.05 3.78
CA LYS A 198 -21.12 -17.66 3.77
C LYS A 198 -20.66 -16.85 2.54
N GLN A 199 -19.65 -17.33 1.81
CA GLN A 199 -19.08 -16.65 0.63
C GLN A 199 -19.56 -17.26 -0.69
N ALA A 200 -20.04 -18.50 -0.63
CA ALA A 200 -20.49 -19.27 -1.75
C ALA A 200 -21.91 -18.87 -2.17
N VAL A 201 -22.11 -18.74 -3.47
CA VAL A 201 -23.41 -18.49 -4.11
C VAL A 201 -23.67 -19.64 -5.08
N PRO A 202 -24.39 -20.69 -4.65
CA PRO A 202 -24.79 -21.78 -5.52
C PRO A 202 -25.65 -21.33 -6.70
N PRO A 203 -25.71 -22.11 -7.80
CA PRO A 203 -26.59 -21.79 -8.93
C PRO A 203 -28.04 -21.59 -8.49
N GLY A 204 -28.66 -20.49 -8.92
CA GLY A 204 -30.03 -20.10 -8.59
C GLY A 204 -30.18 -19.41 -7.24
N GLN A 205 -29.14 -19.35 -6.40
CA GLN A 205 -29.17 -18.64 -5.13
C GLN A 205 -28.65 -17.21 -5.27
N ALA A 206 -28.90 -16.41 -4.22
CA ALA A 206 -28.41 -15.06 -4.11
C ALA A 206 -27.78 -14.83 -2.73
N ILE A 207 -26.84 -13.91 -2.69
CA ILE A 207 -26.23 -13.39 -1.47
C ILE A 207 -26.45 -11.89 -1.42
N ALA A 208 -26.61 -11.35 -0.22
CA ALA A 208 -26.75 -9.92 0.02
C ALA A 208 -25.73 -9.44 1.04
N TRP A 209 -25.22 -8.23 0.82
CA TRP A 209 -24.31 -7.52 1.69
C TRP A 209 -24.90 -6.16 2.04
N GLN A 210 -24.55 -5.72 3.24
CA GLN A 210 -24.96 -4.43 3.77
C GLN A 210 -23.72 -3.59 4.01
N PHE A 211 -23.72 -2.41 3.44
CA PHE A 211 -22.68 -1.41 3.61
C PHE A 211 -23.23 -0.30 4.49
N GLN A 212 -22.43 0.09 5.48
CA GLN A 212 -22.69 1.23 6.36
C GLN A 212 -21.59 2.27 6.13
N ASP A 213 -21.84 3.52 6.54
CA ASP A 213 -20.90 4.63 6.46
C ASP A 213 -20.40 4.95 5.04
N VAL A 214 -21.25 4.72 4.02
CA VAL A 214 -20.96 5.14 2.64
C VAL A 214 -21.24 6.64 2.50
N ALA A 215 -20.19 7.47 2.56
CA ALA A 215 -20.34 8.91 2.51
C ALA A 215 -20.57 9.41 1.07
N VAL A 216 -21.81 9.79 0.77
CA VAL A 216 -22.18 10.43 -0.50
C VAL A 216 -22.40 11.92 -0.29
N PHE A 217 -21.62 12.75 -0.98
CA PHE A 217 -21.73 14.22 -0.89
C PHE A 217 -22.58 14.83 -2.01
N ASP A 218 -22.77 14.12 -3.10
CA ASP A 218 -23.50 14.57 -4.29
C ASP A 218 -24.25 13.39 -4.92
N PRO A 219 -25.60 13.42 -4.93
CA PRO A 219 -26.42 12.34 -5.49
C PRO A 219 -26.22 12.09 -6.99
N ASN A 220 -25.75 13.10 -7.74
CA ASN A 220 -25.53 12.99 -9.18
C ASN A 220 -24.18 12.33 -9.55
N GLN A 221 -23.35 12.02 -8.55
CA GLN A 221 -22.09 11.31 -8.77
C GLN A 221 -22.32 9.81 -8.88
N TYR A 222 -21.31 9.10 -9.37
CA TYR A 222 -21.30 7.64 -9.38
C TYR A 222 -20.54 7.10 -8.17
N ILE A 223 -21.09 6.05 -7.58
CA ILE A 223 -20.35 5.08 -6.77
C ILE A 223 -19.96 3.90 -7.68
N PHE A 224 -18.89 3.20 -7.31
CA PHE A 224 -18.42 2.05 -8.07
C PHE A 224 -18.41 0.82 -7.18
N ILE A 225 -19.08 -0.23 -7.63
CA ILE A 225 -19.03 -1.54 -6.98
C ILE A 225 -17.90 -2.29 -7.64
N ARG A 226 -16.84 -2.51 -6.88
CA ARG A 226 -15.67 -3.27 -7.33
C ARG A 226 -15.75 -4.67 -6.78
N PHE A 227 -15.72 -5.66 -7.68
CA PHE A 227 -15.87 -7.05 -7.30
C PHE A 227 -14.91 -7.96 -8.05
N LYS A 228 -14.60 -9.08 -7.42
CA LYS A 228 -13.83 -10.19 -7.95
C LYS A 228 -14.36 -11.46 -7.31
N TYR A 229 -14.69 -12.45 -8.12
CA TYR A 229 -15.11 -13.75 -7.61
C TYR A 229 -14.30 -14.88 -8.23
N ASP A 230 -14.22 -15.97 -7.49
CA ASP A 230 -13.73 -17.26 -7.95
C ASP A 230 -14.92 -18.21 -8.16
N VAL A 231 -14.64 -19.40 -8.69
CA VAL A 231 -15.63 -20.45 -8.91
C VAL A 231 -15.08 -21.79 -8.45
N SER A 232 -15.95 -22.68 -7.98
CA SER A 232 -15.55 -24.04 -7.62
C SER A 232 -15.13 -24.87 -8.84
N VAL A 233 -15.81 -24.66 -9.97
CA VAL A 233 -15.52 -25.32 -11.24
C VAL A 233 -15.45 -24.27 -12.34
N ASN A 234 -14.37 -24.28 -13.12
CA ASN A 234 -14.17 -23.33 -14.21
C ASN A 234 -15.21 -23.58 -15.33
N PRO A 235 -16.04 -22.58 -15.69
CA PRO A 235 -16.90 -22.67 -16.85
C PRO A 235 -16.08 -22.63 -18.16
N PRO A 236 -16.57 -23.22 -19.27
CA PRO A 236 -15.81 -23.31 -20.53
C PRO A 236 -15.36 -21.96 -21.10
N ASN A 237 -16.16 -20.91 -20.89
CA ASN A 237 -15.93 -19.55 -21.34
C ASN A 237 -15.26 -18.66 -20.28
N MET A 238 -14.83 -19.24 -19.15
CA MET A 238 -14.18 -18.52 -18.04
C MET A 238 -14.98 -17.29 -17.55
N SER A 239 -16.31 -17.31 -17.69
CA SER A 239 -17.19 -16.23 -17.24
C SER A 239 -18.46 -16.78 -16.61
N VAL A 240 -19.09 -15.96 -15.77
CA VAL A 240 -20.28 -16.30 -15.01
C VAL A 240 -21.34 -15.26 -15.30
N TYR A 241 -22.56 -15.73 -15.55
CA TYR A 241 -23.71 -14.88 -15.75
C TYR A 241 -24.31 -14.48 -14.40
N GLY A 242 -24.14 -13.22 -14.01
CA GLY A 242 -24.59 -12.70 -12.72
C GLY A 242 -25.68 -11.65 -12.87
N ARG A 243 -26.54 -11.52 -11.86
CA ARG A 243 -27.45 -10.37 -11.73
C ARG A 243 -27.13 -9.62 -10.45
N TRP A 244 -26.97 -8.30 -10.57
CA TRP A 244 -26.78 -7.39 -9.46
C TRP A 244 -28.08 -6.65 -9.14
N ILE A 245 -28.34 -6.44 -7.85
CA ILE A 245 -29.44 -5.62 -7.33
C ILE A 245 -28.84 -4.69 -6.28
N ILE A 246 -28.99 -3.38 -6.47
CA ILE A 246 -28.27 -2.35 -5.74
C ILE A 246 -29.25 -1.29 -5.26
N GLY A 247 -29.25 -0.99 -3.96
CA GLY A 247 -30.10 0.05 -3.38
C GLY A 247 -30.53 -0.30 -1.96
N ASP A 248 -31.55 0.39 -1.46
CA ASP A 248 -32.05 0.17 -0.10
C ASP A 248 -33.01 -1.04 -0.03
N ASP A 249 -32.47 -2.20 0.32
CA ASP A 249 -33.22 -3.45 0.50
C ASP A 249 -34.19 -3.43 1.70
N ARG A 250 -34.02 -2.50 2.67
CA ARG A 250 -34.93 -2.36 3.83
C ARG A 250 -36.36 -2.01 3.41
N GLN A 251 -36.50 -1.34 2.27
CA GLN A 251 -37.80 -0.97 1.70
C GLN A 251 -38.52 -2.15 1.06
N LEU A 252 -37.79 -3.19 0.62
CA LEU A 252 -38.37 -4.42 0.09
C LEU A 252 -38.98 -5.29 1.21
N ALA A 253 -38.41 -5.24 2.42
CA ALA A 253 -38.95 -5.92 3.59
C ALA A 253 -40.20 -5.22 4.15
N ALA A 254 -40.31 -3.90 3.97
CA ALA A 254 -41.47 -3.11 4.38
C ALA A 254 -42.62 -3.24 3.35
N SER A 255 -43.35 -4.35 3.42
CA SER A 255 -44.52 -4.64 2.56
C SER A 255 -45.46 -3.44 2.41
N GLY A 256 -45.68 -3.00 1.16
CA GLY A 256 -46.81 -2.14 0.79
C GLY A 256 -46.52 -0.66 0.51
N SER A 257 -45.26 -0.20 0.55
CA SER A 257 -44.91 1.18 0.19
C SER A 257 -44.35 1.27 -1.23
N SER A 258 -44.77 2.27 -2.00
CA SER A 258 -44.06 2.67 -3.23
C SER A 258 -42.57 2.87 -2.92
N LEU A 259 -41.68 2.36 -3.77
CA LEU A 259 -40.23 2.55 -3.65
C LEU A 259 -39.94 4.05 -3.46
N LYS A 260 -39.36 4.41 -2.31
CA LYS A 260 -39.03 5.81 -1.99
C LYS A 260 -37.70 6.23 -2.60
N THR A 261 -36.82 5.26 -2.84
CA THR A 261 -35.50 5.46 -3.44
C THR A 261 -35.29 4.49 -4.60
N PRO A 262 -34.46 4.84 -5.59
CA PRO A 262 -34.21 3.98 -6.74
C PRO A 262 -33.51 2.69 -6.32
N ILE A 263 -33.89 1.59 -6.96
CA ILE A 263 -33.16 0.32 -6.91
C ILE A 263 -32.63 0.07 -8.31
N TYR A 264 -31.31 -0.04 -8.43
CA TYR A 264 -30.63 -0.32 -9.68
C TYR A 264 -30.45 -1.82 -9.84
N ALA A 265 -31.02 -2.37 -10.90
CA ALA A 265 -30.84 -3.75 -11.31
C ALA A 265 -30.34 -3.77 -12.75
N PRO A 266 -29.03 -3.56 -13.00
CA PRO A 266 -28.49 -3.62 -14.35
C PRO A 266 -28.81 -4.98 -14.98
N PRO A 267 -28.90 -5.04 -16.33
CA PRO A 267 -29.14 -6.30 -17.01
C PRO A 267 -28.06 -7.32 -16.62
N PRO A 268 -28.39 -8.61 -16.55
CA PRO A 268 -27.41 -9.64 -16.23
C PRO A 268 -26.18 -9.57 -17.14
N GLN A 269 -25.00 -9.67 -16.56
CA GLN A 269 -23.72 -9.56 -17.27
C GLN A 269 -22.93 -10.86 -17.18
N SER A 270 -22.11 -11.09 -18.21
CA SER A 270 -21.21 -12.24 -18.27
C SER A 270 -19.81 -11.79 -17.89
N ASP A 271 -19.49 -11.76 -16.61
CA ASP A 271 -18.21 -11.25 -16.15
C ASP A 271 -17.19 -12.38 -16.03
N SER A 272 -15.95 -12.11 -16.45
CA SER A 272 -14.86 -13.09 -16.37
C SER A 272 -14.52 -13.44 -14.92
N ILE A 273 -14.18 -14.70 -14.68
CA ILE A 273 -13.79 -15.17 -13.34
C ILE A 273 -12.39 -14.66 -12.98
N ARG A 274 -12.12 -14.46 -11.68
CA ARG A 274 -10.80 -14.10 -11.12
C ARG A 274 -10.23 -12.77 -11.63
N THR A 275 -11.01 -11.99 -12.36
CA THR A 275 -10.69 -10.64 -12.82
C THR A 275 -11.46 -9.62 -11.99
N VAL A 276 -10.91 -8.42 -11.89
CA VAL A 276 -11.53 -7.32 -11.16
C VAL A 276 -12.45 -6.57 -12.11
N HIS A 277 -13.71 -6.38 -11.70
CA HIS A 277 -14.71 -5.61 -12.43
C HIS A 277 -15.16 -4.41 -11.59
N GLU A 278 -15.51 -3.31 -12.25
CA GLU A 278 -16.10 -2.13 -11.63
C GLU A 278 -17.44 -1.82 -12.30
N LEU A 279 -18.50 -1.74 -11.50
CA LEU A 279 -19.84 -1.37 -11.95
C LEU A 279 -20.18 0.03 -11.42
N ALA A 280 -20.40 0.99 -12.32
CA ALA A 280 -20.81 2.34 -11.97
C ALA A 280 -22.31 2.40 -11.68
N VAL A 281 -22.68 2.98 -10.53
CA VAL A 281 -24.07 3.15 -10.09
C VAL A 281 -24.25 4.58 -9.58
N PRO A 282 -25.36 5.27 -9.88
CA PRO A 282 -25.66 6.57 -9.29
C PRO A 282 -25.64 6.54 -7.75
N ALA A 283 -25.16 7.61 -7.14
CA ALA A 283 -24.92 7.68 -5.70
C ALA A 283 -26.22 7.87 -4.88
N ASP A 284 -27.33 8.25 -5.52
CA ASP A 284 -28.67 8.26 -4.93
C ASP A 284 -29.21 6.87 -4.54
N ALA A 285 -28.52 5.80 -4.95
CA ALA A 285 -28.74 4.45 -4.43
C ALA A 285 -28.40 4.31 -2.94
N VAL A 286 -27.59 5.23 -2.39
CA VAL A 286 -27.17 5.25 -0.99
C VAL A 286 -28.12 6.13 -0.19
N VAL A 287 -28.66 5.60 0.91
CA VAL A 287 -29.66 6.29 1.74
C VAL A 287 -29.14 6.38 3.17
N ASP A 288 -28.89 7.58 3.69
CA ASP A 288 -28.36 7.81 5.04
C ASP A 288 -27.07 7.00 5.33
N GLY A 289 -26.20 6.86 4.31
CA GLY A 289 -24.96 6.08 4.40
C GLY A 289 -25.13 4.56 4.31
N TYR A 290 -26.36 4.07 4.11
CA TYR A 290 -26.68 2.67 3.90
C TYR A 290 -26.75 2.33 2.42
N LEU A 291 -26.16 1.19 2.05
CA LEU A 291 -26.30 0.60 0.72
C LEU A 291 -26.46 -0.92 0.85
N GLY A 292 -27.58 -1.44 0.34
CA GLY A 292 -27.80 -2.86 0.14
C GLY A 292 -27.27 -3.28 -1.24
N LEU A 293 -26.58 -4.42 -1.27
CA LEU A 293 -26.06 -4.99 -2.50
C LEU A 293 -26.33 -6.48 -2.53
N ALA A 294 -26.96 -6.98 -3.58
CA ALA A 294 -27.19 -8.40 -3.76
C ALA A 294 -26.68 -8.89 -5.11
N PHE A 295 -26.09 -10.08 -5.08
CA PHE A 295 -25.66 -10.82 -6.26
C PHE A 295 -26.44 -12.13 -6.36
N GLN A 296 -27.00 -12.39 -7.54
CA GLN A 296 -27.67 -13.63 -7.87
C GLN A 296 -26.87 -14.42 -8.89
N ASN A 297 -26.52 -15.66 -8.54
CA ASN A 297 -25.90 -16.61 -9.45
C ASN A 297 -27.00 -17.24 -10.32
N LEU A 298 -27.00 -16.97 -11.62
CA LEU A 298 -28.04 -17.47 -12.51
C LEU A 298 -27.91 -19.00 -12.69
N PRO A 299 -29.04 -19.76 -12.72
CA PRO A 299 -29.01 -21.22 -12.81
C PRO A 299 -28.21 -21.78 -13.99
N ALA A 300 -28.06 -21.02 -15.07
CA ALA A 300 -27.34 -21.43 -16.28
C ALA A 300 -25.83 -21.68 -16.06
N ASN A 301 -25.23 -21.15 -14.98
CA ASN A 301 -23.78 -21.24 -14.78
C ASN A 301 -23.30 -22.63 -14.33
N ASN A 302 -24.16 -23.46 -13.72
CA ASN A 302 -23.82 -24.78 -13.18
C ASN A 302 -22.55 -24.85 -12.30
N THR A 303 -22.12 -23.73 -11.73
CA THR A 303 -20.94 -23.62 -10.85
C THR A 303 -21.25 -22.70 -9.68
N VAL A 304 -20.61 -22.98 -8.54
CA VAL A 304 -20.73 -22.15 -7.34
C VAL A 304 -19.77 -20.97 -7.48
N VAL A 305 -20.29 -19.76 -7.29
CA VAL A 305 -19.50 -18.51 -7.28
C VAL A 305 -19.04 -18.25 -5.85
N ILE A 306 -17.79 -17.85 -5.66
CA ILE A 306 -17.21 -17.61 -4.34
C ILE A 306 -16.64 -16.20 -4.31
N PHE A 307 -17.07 -15.38 -3.35
CA PHE A 307 -16.51 -14.04 -3.12
C PHE A 307 -15.46 -14.09 -2.00
N PRO A 308 -14.16 -13.88 -2.30
CA PRO A 308 -13.11 -13.87 -1.29
C PRO A 308 -13.33 -12.79 -0.21
N THR A 309 -12.95 -13.06 1.05
CA THR A 309 -13.12 -12.10 2.16
C THR A 309 -12.38 -10.78 1.95
N GLU A 310 -11.13 -10.85 1.47
CA GLU A 310 -10.24 -9.69 1.44
C GLU A 310 -10.49 -8.81 0.21
N ASP A 311 -10.51 -9.40 -0.98
CA ASP A 311 -10.56 -8.64 -2.25
C ASP A 311 -11.80 -8.96 -3.09
N GLY A 312 -12.81 -9.61 -2.50
CA GLY A 312 -13.97 -10.09 -3.26
C GLY A 312 -14.97 -9.01 -3.62
N LEU A 313 -15.20 -8.07 -2.71
CA LEU A 313 -16.23 -7.04 -2.90
C LEU A 313 -15.91 -5.78 -2.09
N GLU A 314 -15.97 -4.63 -2.74
CA GLU A 314 -15.85 -3.31 -2.10
C GLU A 314 -16.69 -2.26 -2.83
N VAL A 315 -17.14 -1.25 -2.07
CA VAL A 315 -17.85 -0.08 -2.61
C VAL A 315 -16.91 1.10 -2.56
N LEU A 316 -16.68 1.70 -3.74
CA LEU A 316 -15.83 2.85 -3.92
C LEU A 316 -16.67 4.11 -4.10
N TYR A 317 -16.43 5.14 -3.30
CA TYR A 317 -17.09 6.44 -3.41
C TYR A 317 -16.09 7.58 -3.32
N LYS A 318 -16.42 8.72 -3.92
CA LYS A 318 -15.52 9.88 -3.97
C LYS A 318 -15.27 10.44 -2.56
N ALA A 319 -13.99 10.46 -2.15
CA ALA A 319 -13.55 10.98 -0.86
C ALA A 319 -12.53 12.11 -0.98
N GLY A 320 -11.96 12.34 -2.17
CA GLY A 320 -11.04 13.45 -2.41
C GLY A 320 -10.58 13.59 -3.85
N SER A 321 -9.59 14.45 -4.05
CA SER A 321 -8.97 14.71 -5.36
C SER A 321 -7.70 13.86 -5.56
N PHE A 322 -7.37 13.58 -6.81
CA PHE A 322 -6.08 12.97 -7.19
C PHE A 322 -4.88 13.78 -6.71
N GLN A 323 -4.89 15.11 -6.81
CA GLN A 323 -3.76 15.94 -6.38
C GLN A 323 -3.43 15.75 -4.89
N GLY A 324 -4.44 15.84 -4.02
CA GLY A 324 -4.26 15.59 -2.58
C GLY A 324 -3.76 14.17 -2.29
N ASN A 325 -4.26 13.18 -3.03
CA ASN A 325 -3.83 11.80 -2.89
C ASN A 325 -2.38 11.58 -3.37
N PHE A 326 -2.00 12.23 -4.47
CA PHE A 326 -0.66 12.21 -5.04
C PHE A 326 0.36 12.80 -4.07
N ILE A 327 0.04 13.94 -3.45
CA ILE A 327 0.90 14.55 -2.41
C ILE A 327 1.10 13.58 -1.23
N ARG A 328 0.05 12.88 -0.79
CA ARG A 328 0.15 11.87 0.27
C ARG A 328 0.99 10.68 -0.15
N ALA A 329 0.85 10.22 -1.39
CA ALA A 329 1.68 9.15 -1.95
C ALA A 329 3.16 9.55 -1.97
N VAL A 330 3.46 10.77 -2.41
CA VAL A 330 4.81 11.36 -2.37
C VAL A 330 5.32 11.48 -0.93
N ALA A 331 4.46 11.87 0.01
CA ALA A 331 4.83 11.92 1.43
C ALA A 331 5.20 10.54 2.00
N VAL A 332 4.52 9.46 1.58
CA VAL A 332 4.91 8.09 1.94
C VAL A 332 6.31 7.76 1.40
N ILE A 333 6.62 8.12 0.14
CA ILE A 333 7.98 7.96 -0.41
C ILE A 333 8.98 8.73 0.44
N PHE A 334 8.68 9.98 0.79
CA PHE A 334 9.55 10.80 1.63
C PHE A 334 9.82 10.15 3.00
N ILE A 335 8.80 9.59 3.65
CA ILE A 335 8.95 8.87 4.92
C ILE A 335 9.96 7.71 4.80
N ARG A 336 9.91 6.97 3.67
CA ARG A 336 10.88 5.90 3.38
C ARG A 336 12.30 6.45 3.23
N LEU A 337 12.48 7.55 2.51
CA LEU A 337 13.79 8.20 2.33
C LEU A 337 14.37 8.66 3.68
N VAL A 338 13.54 9.29 4.54
CA VAL A 338 13.97 9.71 5.89
C VAL A 338 14.41 8.51 6.72
N PHE A 339 13.66 7.40 6.70
CA PHE A 339 14.05 6.16 7.38
C PHE A 339 15.40 5.63 6.89
N LEU A 340 15.59 5.54 5.57
CA LEU A 340 16.85 5.07 4.98
C LEU A 340 18.02 6.02 5.29
N ALA A 341 17.78 7.32 5.35
CA ALA A 341 18.78 8.30 5.74
C ALA A 341 19.22 8.10 7.21
N MET A 342 18.27 7.86 8.12
CA MET A 342 18.57 7.54 9.52
C MET A 342 19.37 6.23 9.65
N LEU A 343 18.95 5.20 8.92
CA LEU A 343 19.65 3.91 8.87
C LEU A 343 21.08 4.07 8.36
N GLY A 344 21.26 4.71 7.21
CA GLY A 344 22.57 4.87 6.60
C GLY A 344 23.53 5.73 7.42
N VAL A 345 23.06 6.85 7.99
CA VAL A 345 23.87 7.68 8.90
C VAL A 345 24.23 6.93 10.18
N SER A 346 23.29 6.14 10.73
CA SER A 346 23.54 5.32 11.92
C SER A 346 24.62 4.27 11.64
N LEU A 347 24.45 3.46 10.59
CA LEU A 347 25.39 2.40 10.23
C LEU A 347 26.77 2.94 9.88
N ALA A 348 26.86 4.05 9.15
CA ALA A 348 28.12 4.68 8.79
C ALA A 348 28.90 5.26 9.99
N ALA A 349 28.26 5.40 11.16
CA ALA A 349 28.96 5.86 12.36
C ALA A 349 29.91 4.80 12.92
N TRP A 350 29.60 3.52 12.70
CA TRP A 350 30.35 2.40 13.30
C TRP A 350 30.89 1.39 12.30
N LEU A 351 30.24 1.20 11.14
CA LEU A 351 30.69 0.32 10.06
C LEU A 351 31.56 1.06 9.02
N SER A 352 32.29 0.28 8.21
CA SER A 352 32.95 0.80 7.00
C SER A 352 31.93 1.06 5.89
N PHE A 353 32.26 1.95 4.95
CA PHE A 353 31.37 2.28 3.83
C PHE A 353 30.83 1.03 3.07
N PRO A 354 31.66 0.06 2.64
CA PRO A 354 31.16 -1.11 1.91
C PRO A 354 30.22 -2.01 2.73
N VAL A 355 30.44 -2.10 4.04
CA VAL A 355 29.59 -2.92 4.91
C VAL A 355 28.29 -2.18 5.22
N ALA A 356 28.35 -0.88 5.51
CA ALA A 356 27.18 -0.07 5.79
C ALA A 356 26.20 -0.03 4.61
N ILE A 357 26.72 0.14 3.39
CA ILE A 357 25.89 0.16 2.17
C ILE A 357 25.23 -1.20 1.92
N LEU A 358 25.96 -2.32 2.10
CA LEU A 358 25.43 -3.67 1.94
C LEU A 358 24.28 -3.93 2.93
N VAL A 359 24.48 -3.59 4.20
CA VAL A 359 23.44 -3.76 5.24
C VAL A 359 22.21 -2.90 4.94
N CYS A 360 22.39 -1.65 4.50
CA CYS A 360 21.27 -0.81 4.06
C CYS A 360 20.49 -1.43 2.90
N LEU A 361 21.19 -1.97 1.89
CA LEU A 361 20.56 -2.61 0.73
C LEU A 361 19.78 -3.87 1.12
N VAL A 362 20.32 -4.70 2.03
CA VAL A 362 19.62 -5.89 2.54
C VAL A 362 18.35 -5.49 3.28
N ILE A 363 18.42 -4.50 4.18
CA ILE A 363 17.23 -4.01 4.91
C ILE A 363 16.23 -3.39 3.94
N PHE A 364 16.70 -2.68 2.91
CA PHE A 364 15.85 -2.13 1.86
C PHE A 364 15.11 -3.22 1.07
N ALA A 365 15.82 -4.27 0.66
CA ALA A 365 15.24 -5.41 -0.05
C ALA A 365 14.23 -6.17 0.82
N MET A 366 14.59 -6.46 2.07
CA MET A 366 13.68 -7.08 3.04
C MET A 366 12.41 -6.25 3.26
N GLY A 367 12.54 -4.93 3.39
CA GLY A 367 11.37 -4.08 3.59
C GLY A 367 10.47 -3.98 2.37
N SER A 368 11.06 -4.04 1.17
CA SER A 368 10.35 -4.03 -0.11
C SER A 368 9.61 -5.34 -0.40
N MET A 369 9.97 -6.44 0.26
CA MET A 369 9.30 -7.75 0.14
C MET A 369 8.63 -8.18 1.44
N SER A 370 8.39 -7.25 2.36
CA SER A 370 7.92 -7.56 3.71
C SER A 370 6.60 -8.33 3.72
N THR A 371 5.60 -7.90 2.94
CA THR A 371 4.28 -8.57 2.85
C THR A 371 4.41 -10.04 2.50
N PHE A 372 5.16 -10.34 1.42
CA PHE A 372 5.43 -11.71 0.98
C PHE A 372 6.16 -12.54 2.05
N ILE A 373 7.12 -11.94 2.76
CA ILE A 373 7.84 -12.60 3.85
C ILE A 373 6.86 -12.98 4.97
N PHE A 374 6.00 -12.05 5.41
CA PHE A 374 4.99 -12.31 6.44
C PHE A 374 4.01 -13.41 6.02
N GLU A 375 3.44 -13.31 4.83
CA GLU A 375 2.51 -14.32 4.29
C GLU A 375 3.15 -15.70 4.20
N SER A 376 4.42 -15.77 3.76
CA SER A 376 5.15 -17.03 3.67
C SER A 376 5.36 -17.67 5.04
N PHE A 377 5.71 -16.88 6.07
CA PHE A 377 5.85 -17.39 7.43
C PHE A 377 4.51 -17.79 8.06
N ASP A 378 3.46 -16.98 7.87
CA ASP A 378 2.10 -17.29 8.33
C ASP A 378 1.58 -18.60 7.71
N ALA A 379 1.89 -18.85 6.43
CA ALA A 379 1.51 -20.06 5.72
C ALA A 379 2.30 -21.31 6.18
N LEU A 380 3.60 -21.16 6.50
CA LEU A 380 4.48 -22.28 6.84
C LEU A 380 4.27 -22.81 8.26
N GLU A 381 4.14 -21.93 9.26
CA GLU A 381 4.12 -22.38 10.67
C GLU A 381 2.71 -22.63 11.21
N GLY A 382 1.67 -22.17 10.51
CA GLY A 382 0.33 -22.03 11.08
C GLY A 382 0.37 -21.04 12.24
N SER A 383 -0.63 -20.16 12.32
CA SER A 383 -0.70 -19.09 13.34
C SER A 383 -0.58 -19.50 14.85
N GLY A 384 -0.32 -20.77 15.18
CA GLY A 384 -0.25 -21.33 16.53
C GLY A 384 1.15 -21.67 17.08
N SER A 385 2.24 -21.48 16.33
CA SER A 385 3.60 -21.70 16.87
C SER A 385 3.96 -20.60 17.91
N VAL A 386 4.29 -21.03 19.13
CA VAL A 386 4.65 -20.11 20.25
C VAL A 386 5.94 -19.35 19.92
N ALA A 387 6.88 -19.98 19.22
CA ALA A 387 8.12 -19.34 18.77
C ALA A 387 7.86 -18.27 17.70
N TYR A 388 6.94 -18.54 16.77
CA TYR A 388 6.53 -17.58 15.74
C TYR A 388 5.98 -16.29 16.37
N THR A 389 5.00 -16.46 17.26
CA THR A 389 4.25 -15.35 17.85
C THR A 389 5.07 -14.53 18.84
N LEU A 390 5.96 -15.16 19.63
CA LEU A 390 6.74 -14.47 20.66
C LEU A 390 8.11 -13.96 20.18
N ILE A 391 8.74 -14.61 19.19
CA ILE A 391 10.12 -14.29 18.81
C ILE A 391 10.18 -13.75 17.38
N LEU A 392 9.70 -14.51 16.40
CA LEU A 392 9.89 -14.17 14.99
C LEU A 392 9.02 -12.99 14.57
N LYS A 393 7.73 -12.97 14.90
CA LYS A 393 6.78 -11.93 14.51
C LYS A 393 7.15 -10.54 15.07
N PRO A 394 7.55 -10.38 16.33
CA PRO A 394 8.07 -9.10 16.83
C PRO A 394 9.36 -8.66 16.13
N ALA A 395 10.27 -9.60 15.83
CA ALA A 395 11.51 -9.30 15.12
C ALA A 395 11.25 -8.83 13.67
N LEU A 396 10.32 -9.49 12.97
CA LEU A 396 9.89 -9.09 11.63
C LEU A 396 9.16 -7.74 11.64
N ASN A 397 8.38 -7.44 12.68
CA ASN A 397 7.73 -6.12 12.83
C ASN A 397 8.73 -4.98 13.11
N LEU A 398 9.95 -5.29 13.55
CA LEU A 398 11.02 -4.31 13.68
C LEU A 398 11.58 -3.90 12.30
N LEU A 399 11.44 -4.75 11.28
CA LEU A 399 11.84 -4.41 9.91
C LEU A 399 10.88 -3.40 9.29
N PRO A 400 11.37 -2.51 8.40
CA PRO A 400 10.52 -1.57 7.71
C PRO A 400 9.56 -2.31 6.78
N GLN A 401 8.26 -2.00 6.82
CA GLN A 401 7.26 -2.60 5.92
C GLN A 401 6.95 -1.64 4.78
N PHE A 402 7.88 -1.49 3.82
CA PHE A 402 7.68 -0.54 2.73
C PHE A 402 6.50 -0.95 1.85
N ASP A 403 6.39 -2.23 1.49
CA ASP A 403 5.41 -2.73 0.52
C ASP A 403 3.94 -2.58 0.96
N LYS A 404 3.66 -2.70 2.27
CA LYS A 404 2.31 -2.60 2.85
C LYS A 404 1.54 -1.34 2.42
N PHE A 405 2.26 -0.26 2.11
CA PHE A 405 1.69 0.97 1.59
C PHE A 405 2.42 1.43 0.32
N ALA A 406 2.40 0.59 -0.72
CA ALA A 406 2.87 0.95 -2.06
C ALA A 406 2.10 2.17 -2.61
N PRO A 407 2.73 3.37 -2.71
CA PRO A 407 2.01 4.60 -3.04
C PRO A 407 1.48 4.60 -4.48
N ALA A 408 2.18 3.90 -5.37
CA ALA A 408 1.77 3.68 -6.74
C ALA A 408 0.42 2.96 -6.82
N ASP A 409 0.22 1.90 -6.02
CA ASP A 409 -0.99 1.08 -6.07
C ASP A 409 -2.25 1.84 -5.70
N PHE A 410 -2.17 2.70 -4.67
CA PHE A 410 -3.29 3.56 -4.27
C PHE A 410 -3.68 4.53 -5.39
N LEU A 411 -2.70 5.08 -6.11
CA LEU A 411 -2.97 6.00 -7.22
C LEU A 411 -3.49 5.27 -8.46
N ILE A 412 -2.94 4.10 -8.79
CA ILE A 412 -3.41 3.27 -9.91
C ILE A 412 -4.87 2.87 -9.69
N LYS A 413 -5.18 2.36 -8.49
CA LYS A 413 -6.54 1.91 -8.14
C LYS A 413 -7.50 3.10 -7.90
N GLY A 414 -6.99 4.32 -7.86
CA GLY A 414 -7.77 5.51 -7.48
C GLY A 414 -8.29 5.45 -6.04
N GLN A 415 -7.63 4.67 -5.16
CA GLN A 415 -8.03 4.49 -3.76
C GLN A 415 -7.52 5.65 -2.89
N TYR A 416 -8.36 6.10 -1.95
CA TYR A 416 -8.05 7.20 -1.06
C TYR A 416 -7.00 6.79 -0.02
N LEU A 417 -5.85 7.46 -0.05
CA LEU A 417 -4.83 7.37 0.98
C LEU A 417 -5.17 8.36 2.09
N SER A 418 -5.54 7.84 3.26
CA SER A 418 -5.91 8.67 4.41
C SER A 418 -4.69 9.35 5.04
N LEU A 419 -4.88 10.57 5.55
CA LEU A 419 -3.79 11.26 6.26
C LEU A 419 -3.36 10.50 7.53
N ALA A 420 -4.31 9.87 8.20
CA ALA A 420 -4.06 9.04 9.38
C ALA A 420 -3.14 7.85 9.07
N SER A 421 -3.29 7.19 7.91
CA SER A 421 -2.40 6.07 7.54
C SER A 421 -1.00 6.55 7.23
N VAL A 422 -0.85 7.70 6.56
CA VAL A 422 0.46 8.33 6.29
C VAL A 422 1.17 8.74 7.58
N LEU A 423 0.45 9.42 8.49
CA LEU A 423 1.00 9.82 9.79
C LEU A 423 1.31 8.61 10.68
N GLY A 424 0.47 7.58 10.64
CA GLY A 424 0.72 6.31 11.34
C GLY A 424 2.01 5.64 10.86
N GLN A 425 2.23 5.59 9.54
CA GLN A 425 3.49 5.10 8.96
C GLN A 425 4.69 5.95 9.37
N ALA A 426 4.57 7.28 9.34
CA ALA A 426 5.62 8.17 9.82
C ALA A 426 5.95 7.89 11.30
N GLY A 427 4.92 7.73 12.14
CA GLY A 427 5.08 7.40 13.56
C GLY A 427 5.84 6.10 13.78
N VAL A 428 5.49 5.03 13.05
CA VAL A 428 6.16 3.73 13.17
C VAL A 428 7.57 3.77 12.59
N MET A 429 7.73 4.20 11.34
CA MET A 429 9.01 4.11 10.63
C MET A 429 10.00 5.16 11.10
N ILE A 430 9.58 6.43 11.23
CA ILE A 430 10.48 7.50 11.67
C ILE A 430 10.54 7.55 13.20
N GLY A 431 9.37 7.56 13.85
CA GLY A 431 9.27 7.76 15.30
C GLY A 431 9.78 6.59 16.13
N ILE A 432 9.48 5.34 15.74
CA ILE A 432 9.88 4.16 16.51
C ILE A 432 11.13 3.51 15.90
N GLN A 433 11.01 2.93 14.70
CA GLN A 433 12.09 2.14 14.09
C GLN A 433 13.33 3.01 13.81
N GLY A 434 13.12 4.16 13.16
CA GLY A 434 14.17 5.13 12.83
C GLY A 434 14.86 5.70 14.05
N ALA A 435 14.11 6.09 15.08
CA ALA A 435 14.66 6.59 16.32
C ALA A 435 15.51 5.54 17.05
N ILE A 436 15.04 4.28 17.14
CA ILE A 436 15.82 3.18 17.73
C ILE A 436 17.15 3.01 17.01
N VAL A 437 17.13 2.91 15.67
CA VAL A 437 18.33 2.75 14.85
C VAL A 437 19.28 3.93 15.02
N LEU A 438 18.76 5.15 15.06
CA LEU A 438 19.55 6.36 15.21
C LEU A 438 20.16 6.49 16.61
N ILE A 439 19.41 6.16 17.66
CA ILE A 439 19.90 6.14 19.04
C ILE A 439 21.03 5.14 19.19
N VAL A 440 20.87 3.91 18.67
CA VAL A 440 21.92 2.89 18.66
C VAL A 440 23.19 3.43 17.97
N GLY A 441 23.04 4.06 16.80
CA GLY A 441 24.15 4.70 16.09
C GLY A 441 24.86 5.78 16.90
N ILE A 442 24.11 6.66 17.55
CA ILE A 442 24.66 7.73 18.41
C ILE A 442 25.39 7.16 19.62
N VAL A 443 24.82 6.15 20.28
CA VAL A 443 25.41 5.50 21.45
C VAL A 443 26.74 4.84 21.07
N ILE A 444 26.77 4.04 20.00
CA ILE A 444 28.00 3.39 19.54
C ILE A 444 29.05 4.45 19.14
N PHE A 445 28.63 5.51 18.43
CA PHE A 445 29.52 6.59 18.02
C PHE A 445 30.11 7.40 19.20
N ARG A 446 29.39 7.48 20.32
CA ARG A 446 29.89 8.10 21.55
C ARG A 446 31.04 7.29 22.15
N PHE A 447 30.92 5.96 22.18
CA PHE A 447 31.92 5.07 22.78
C PHE A 447 33.07 4.70 21.83
N LYS A 448 32.93 4.96 20.52
CA LYS A 448 33.98 4.68 19.54
C LYS A 448 35.21 5.58 19.77
N GLU A 449 36.33 4.94 20.09
CA GLU A 449 37.65 5.57 20.15
C GLU A 449 38.19 5.76 18.72
N MET A 450 38.15 7.00 18.21
CA MET A 450 38.60 7.30 16.83
C MET A 450 40.13 7.23 16.64
N ALA A 451 40.89 6.85 17.67
CA ALA A 451 42.35 6.84 17.66
C ALA A 451 42.97 5.47 17.34
N LYS A 452 42.18 4.37 17.29
CA LYS A 452 42.71 3.08 16.86
C LYS A 452 42.57 2.94 15.35
N VAL A 453 43.72 2.85 14.67
CA VAL A 453 43.82 2.56 13.24
C VAL A 453 43.16 1.21 12.97
N THR A 454 41.96 1.22 12.39
CA THR A 454 41.44 0.04 11.68
C THR A 454 42.22 -0.06 10.38
N VAL A 455 43.18 -1.00 10.37
CA VAL A 455 43.83 -1.52 9.14
C VAL A 455 42.78 -2.22 8.30
#